data_AF-A0A2R6CQP5-F1
#
_entry.id   AF-A0A2R6CQP5-F1
#
_cell.length_a   1.000
_cell.length_b   1.000
_cell.length_c   1.000
_cell.angle_alpha   90.00
_cell.angle_beta   90.00
_cell.angle_gamma   90.00
#
_symmetry.space_group_name_H-M   'P 1'
#
loop_
_entity.id
_entity.type
_entity.pdbx_description
1 polymer ?
#
loop_
_entity_poly.entity_id
_entity_poly.type
_entity_poly.pdbx_seq_one_letter_code
_entity_poly.pdbx_strand_id
1 'polypeptide(L)'
;NVPRPMVTSLDLLWVQVLTRSGEERVRRAKTLAEIEGIDQRTGELDYSNTYSWDSNTDTFEEHNSALLEEIREERGWSQSELLDELRNRRRFLRFLQQEDVTDYRRFTAMVNKYYADADEVMERIEREGVEREV
;
A
#
# COMPACT_ATOMS: atom_id res chain seq x y z
N ASN A 1 -22.48 14.12 -11.55
CA ASN A 1 -22.14 15.09 -10.48
C ASN A 1 -22.24 14.34 -9.17
N VAL A 2 -21.13 14.15 -8.45
CA VAL A 2 -21.14 13.43 -7.16
C VAL A 2 -21.33 14.46 -6.04
N PRO A 3 -22.33 14.30 -5.15
CA PRO A 3 -22.52 15.18 -4.00
C PRO A 3 -21.27 15.21 -3.11
N ARG A 4 -20.88 16.39 -2.61
CA ARG A 4 -19.72 16.54 -1.70
C ARG A 4 -19.76 15.57 -0.49
N PRO A 5 -20.90 15.35 0.19
CA PRO A 5 -20.96 14.36 1.29
C PRO A 5 -20.73 12.90 0.87
N MET A 6 -20.81 12.57 -0.42
CA MET A 6 -20.46 11.23 -0.91
C MET A 6 -18.95 11.08 -1.18
N VAL A 7 -18.18 12.18 -1.18
CA VAL A 7 -16.71 12.12 -1.33
C VAL A 7 -16.05 11.69 -0.02
N THR A 8 -16.66 11.97 1.12
CA THR A 8 -16.17 11.56 2.45
C THR A 8 -16.36 10.08 2.75
N SER A 9 -17.01 9.31 1.86
CA SER A 9 -17.10 7.85 1.98
C SER A 9 -15.97 7.13 1.22
N LEU A 10 -15.01 7.87 0.68
CA LEU A 10 -13.80 7.33 0.08
C LEU A 10 -12.72 7.35 1.15
N ASP A 11 -12.02 6.25 1.37
CA ASP A 11 -10.93 6.22 2.37
C ASP A 11 -9.59 6.65 1.76
N LEU A 12 -9.38 6.34 0.47
CA LEU A 12 -8.08 6.43 -0.19
C LEU A 12 -8.20 6.95 -1.63
N LEU A 13 -7.34 7.91 -1.98
CA LEU A 13 -7.18 8.46 -3.32
C LEU A 13 -5.80 8.10 -3.87
N TRP A 14 -5.76 7.42 -5.02
CA TRP A 14 -4.52 7.10 -5.72
C TRP A 14 -4.38 7.92 -7.00
N VAL A 15 -3.41 8.83 -7.04
CA VAL A 15 -3.09 9.62 -8.23
C VAL A 15 -1.94 8.98 -9.01
N GLN A 16 -2.21 8.59 -10.24
CA GLN A 16 -1.20 8.06 -11.16
C GLN A 16 -0.81 9.09 -12.22
N VAL A 17 0.48 9.16 -12.55
CA VAL A 17 1.00 10.01 -13.62
C VAL A 17 1.82 9.20 -14.62
N LEU A 18 1.75 9.62 -15.89
CA LEU A 18 2.68 9.19 -16.93
C LEU A 18 3.68 10.33 -17.13
N THR A 19 4.94 10.08 -16.80
CA THR A 19 6.01 11.09 -16.80
C THR A 19 7.27 10.55 -17.47
N ARG A 20 8.32 11.37 -17.57
CA ARG A 20 9.66 10.92 -17.97
C ARG A 20 10.56 10.89 -16.74
N SER A 21 11.28 9.78 -16.58
CA SER A 21 12.40 9.65 -15.63
C SER A 21 13.63 9.30 -16.45
N GLY A 22 14.60 10.21 -16.52
CA GLY A 22 15.67 10.15 -17.51
C GLY A 22 15.12 10.16 -18.95
N GLU A 23 15.52 9.17 -19.75
CA GLU A 23 15.08 9.03 -21.15
C GLU A 23 13.76 8.26 -21.30
N GLU A 24 13.37 7.51 -20.27
CA GLU A 24 12.26 6.57 -20.31
C GLU A 24 10.93 7.21 -19.93
N ARG A 25 9.85 6.73 -20.56
CA ARG A 25 8.48 7.05 -20.12
C ARG A 25 8.06 6.05 -19.07
N VAL A 26 7.72 6.55 -17.89
CA VAL A 26 7.35 5.74 -16.72
C VAL A 26 5.97 6.13 -16.21
N ARG A 27 5.23 5.13 -15.72
CA ARG A 27 4.02 5.36 -14.92
C ARG A 27 4.39 5.27 -13.44
N ARG A 28 3.99 6.27 -12.66
CA ARG A 28 4.27 6.35 -11.22
C ARG A 28 3.01 6.68 -10.44
N ALA A 29 2.91 6.13 -9.23
CA ALA A 29 1.96 6.56 -8.23
C ALA A 29 2.46 7.89 -7.66
N LYS A 30 1.95 9.03 -8.14
CA LYS A 30 2.45 10.34 -7.70
C LYS A 30 2.19 10.57 -6.22
N THR A 31 0.98 10.22 -5.79
CA THR A 31 0.59 10.29 -4.39
C THR A 31 -0.51 9.29 -4.08
N LEU A 32 -0.47 8.79 -2.86
CA LEU A 32 -1.54 8.08 -2.20
C LEU A 32 -1.97 8.94 -1.01
N ALA A 33 -3.22 9.40 -1.03
CA ALA A 33 -3.78 10.26 -0.01
C ALA A 33 -4.94 9.56 0.70
N GLU A 34 -5.02 9.76 2.01
CA GLU A 34 -6.14 9.34 2.85
C GLU A 34 -7.11 10.51 2.99
N ILE A 35 -8.40 10.25 2.80
CA ILE A 35 -9.44 11.28 2.90
C ILE A 35 -9.93 11.33 4.34
N GLU A 36 -9.79 12.50 4.97
CA GLU A 36 -10.16 12.69 6.38
C GLU A 36 -11.57 13.27 6.50
N GLY A 37 -12.00 14.06 5.52
CA GLY A 37 -13.34 14.62 5.51
C GLY A 37 -13.47 15.86 4.64
N ILE A 38 -14.39 16.75 5.01
CA ILE A 38 -14.59 18.05 4.37
C ILE A 38 -14.47 19.13 5.44
N ASP A 39 -13.62 20.13 5.19
CA ASP A 39 -13.56 21.34 6.00
C ASP A 39 -14.94 22.03 5.92
N GLN A 40 -15.65 22.11 7.05
CA GLN A 40 -17.00 22.66 7.10
C GLN A 40 -17.06 24.18 6.86
N ARG A 41 -15.93 24.88 6.99
CA ARG A 41 -15.80 26.33 6.79
C ARG A 41 -15.49 26.68 5.34
N THR A 42 -14.60 25.95 4.67
CA THR A 42 -14.19 26.22 3.27
C THR A 42 -14.95 25.37 2.25
N GLY A 43 -15.47 24.21 2.69
CA GLY A 43 -16.06 23.19 1.83
C GLY A 43 -15.02 22.38 1.03
N GLU A 44 -13.73 22.57 1.29
CA GLU A 44 -12.64 21.83 0.65
C GLU A 44 -12.47 20.43 1.25
N LEU A 45 -11.91 19.52 0.45
CA LEU A 45 -11.60 18.16 0.89
C LEU A 45 -10.37 18.21 1.80
N ASP A 46 -10.49 17.64 3.00
CA ASP A 46 -9.37 17.44 3.90
C ASP A 46 -8.76 16.06 3.65
N TYR A 47 -7.44 16.03 3.49
CA TYR A 47 -6.71 14.81 3.16
C TYR A 47 -5.25 14.92 3.58
N SER A 48 -4.67 13.78 3.93
CA SER A 48 -3.24 13.64 4.21
C SER A 48 -2.58 12.73 3.18
N ASN A 49 -1.34 13.04 2.80
CA ASN A 49 -0.57 12.20 1.87
C ASN A 49 0.18 11.14 2.66
N THR A 50 -0.16 9.87 2.48
CA THR A 50 0.54 8.74 3.11
C THR A 50 1.78 8.34 2.30
N TYR A 51 1.71 8.44 0.97
CA TYR A 51 2.87 8.25 0.10
C TYR A 51 2.98 9.37 -0.92
N SER A 52 4.22 9.78 -1.19
CA SER A 52 4.55 10.73 -2.25
C SER A 52 5.76 10.26 -3.06
N TRP A 53 5.80 10.59 -4.35
CA TRP A 53 6.89 10.23 -5.25
C TRP A 53 7.78 11.46 -5.53
N ASP A 54 9.09 11.31 -5.32
CA ASP A 54 10.11 12.29 -5.73
C ASP A 54 10.62 11.97 -7.13
N SER A 55 10.37 12.88 -8.07
CA SER A 55 10.78 12.74 -9.46
C SER A 55 12.28 12.87 -9.70
N ASN A 56 13.02 13.51 -8.80
CA ASN A 56 14.46 13.74 -8.96
C ASN A 56 15.26 12.47 -8.64
N THR A 57 14.83 11.72 -7.62
CA THR A 57 15.49 10.49 -7.15
C THR A 57 14.78 9.21 -7.60
N ASP A 58 13.58 9.33 -8.14
CA ASP A 58 12.68 8.20 -8.47
C ASP A 58 12.38 7.30 -7.26
N THR A 59 12.22 7.91 -6.09
CA THR A 59 11.94 7.24 -4.81
C THR A 59 10.58 7.64 -4.25
N PHE A 60 10.10 6.85 -3.29
CA PHE A 60 8.87 7.14 -2.55
C PHE A 60 9.19 7.55 -1.12
N GLU A 61 8.51 8.58 -0.64
CA GLU A 61 8.47 8.96 0.77
C GLU A 61 7.19 8.40 1.40
N GLU A 62 7.32 7.89 2.63
CA GLU A 62 6.23 7.37 3.44
C GLU A 62 5.96 8.31 4.62
N HIS A 63 4.69 8.54 4.90
CA HIS A 63 4.19 9.31 6.03
C HIS A 63 3.26 8.44 6.88
N ASN A 64 2.84 8.96 8.04
CA ASN A 64 1.90 8.26 8.90
C ASN A 64 0.56 8.02 8.17
N SER A 65 -0.09 6.92 8.50
CA SER A 65 -1.39 6.51 7.97
C SER A 65 -2.40 6.43 9.11
N ALA A 66 -3.47 7.21 9.03
CA ALA A 66 -4.59 7.12 9.96
C ALA A 66 -5.42 5.86 9.66
N LEU A 67 -5.53 5.49 8.38
CA LEU A 67 -6.27 4.30 7.96
C LEU A 67 -5.64 2.99 8.48
N LEU A 68 -4.30 2.91 8.57
CA LEU A 68 -3.65 1.75 9.19
C LEU A 68 -3.94 1.66 10.68
N GLU A 69 -4.10 2.78 11.36
CA GLU A 69 -4.48 2.82 12.78
C GLU A 69 -5.95 2.39 12.97
N GLU A 70 -6.86 2.84 12.09
CA GLU A 70 -8.24 2.36 12.06
C GLU A 70 -8.31 0.84 11.85
N ILE A 71 -7.58 0.31 10.87
CA ILE A 71 -7.50 -1.13 10.63
C ILE A 71 -6.97 -1.87 11.87
N ARG A 72 -5.96 -1.32 12.55
CA ARG A 72 -5.42 -1.90 13.78
C ARG A 72 -6.49 -1.99 14.87
N GLU A 73 -7.24 -0.91 15.08
CA GLU A 73 -8.32 -0.85 16.06
C GLU A 73 -9.47 -1.81 15.73
N GLU A 74 -9.96 -1.80 14.49
CA GLU A 74 -11.03 -2.68 14.02
C GLU A 74 -10.69 -4.17 14.16
N ARG A 75 -9.42 -4.52 13.92
CA ARG A 75 -8.91 -5.89 14.05
C ARG A 75 -8.60 -6.27 15.50
N GLY A 76 -8.61 -5.32 16.43
CA GLY A 76 -8.17 -5.53 17.82
C GLY A 76 -6.68 -5.85 17.94
N TRP A 77 -5.87 -5.40 16.98
CA TRP A 77 -4.44 -5.66 16.94
C TRP A 77 -3.66 -4.73 17.88
N SER A 78 -2.61 -5.27 18.49
CA SER A 78 -1.51 -4.50 19.04
C SER A 78 -0.71 -3.81 17.93
N GLN A 79 0.07 -2.79 18.31
CA GLN A 79 0.99 -2.14 17.38
C GLN A 79 1.98 -3.13 16.76
N SER A 80 2.47 -4.10 17.55
CA SER A 80 3.36 -5.16 17.06
C SER A 80 2.68 -6.00 15.98
N GLU A 81 1.44 -6.43 16.17
CA GLU A 81 0.72 -7.25 15.18
C GLU A 81 0.52 -6.51 13.86
N LEU A 82 0.16 -5.21 13.89
CA LEU A 82 0.07 -4.39 12.68
C LEU A 82 1.43 -4.34 11.96
N LEU A 83 2.50 -4.03 12.69
CA LEU A 83 3.84 -3.95 12.11
C LEU A 83 4.31 -5.30 11.57
N ASP A 84 3.98 -6.40 12.23
CA ASP A 84 4.34 -7.76 11.81
C ASP A 84 3.61 -8.13 10.52
N GLU A 85 2.30 -7.87 10.43
CA GLU A 85 1.52 -8.11 9.21
C GLU A 85 2.01 -7.25 8.03
N LEU A 86 2.34 -5.98 8.25
CA LEU A 86 2.93 -5.11 7.21
C LEU A 86 4.28 -5.67 6.73
N ARG A 87 5.14 -6.13 7.64
CA ARG A 87 6.42 -6.76 7.28
C ARG A 87 6.20 -8.06 6.50
N ASN A 88 5.26 -8.91 6.92
CA ASN A 88 4.94 -10.15 6.23
C ASN A 88 4.42 -9.89 4.81
N ARG A 89 3.48 -8.96 4.63
CA ARG A 89 2.98 -8.58 3.29
C ARG A 89 4.08 -8.02 2.39
N ARG A 90 4.99 -7.20 2.93
CA ARG A 90 6.16 -6.69 2.18
C ARG A 90 7.08 -7.83 1.73
N ARG A 91 7.36 -8.80 2.61
CA ARG A 91 8.17 -9.99 2.29
C ARG A 91 7.49 -10.88 1.26
N PHE A 92 6.19 -11.09 1.39
CA PHE A 92 5.37 -11.83 0.43
C PHE A 92 5.42 -11.21 -0.97
N LEU A 93 5.20 -9.90 -1.09
CA LEU A 93 5.26 -9.22 -2.39
C LEU A 93 6.66 -9.25 -3.01
N ARG A 94 7.72 -9.10 -2.19
CA ARG A 94 9.11 -9.23 -2.65
C ARG A 94 9.44 -10.64 -3.13
N PHE A 95 8.98 -11.66 -2.41
CA PHE A 95 9.12 -13.05 -2.85
C PHE A 95 8.46 -13.28 -4.21
N LEU A 96 7.22 -12.82 -4.41
CA LEU A 96 6.55 -12.93 -5.70
C LEU A 96 7.30 -12.21 -6.83
N GLN A 97 7.90 -11.06 -6.54
CA GLN A 97 8.73 -10.33 -7.49
C GLN A 97 10.01 -11.11 -7.85
N GLN A 98 10.70 -11.68 -6.87
CA GLN A 98 11.92 -12.47 -7.07
C GLN A 98 11.67 -13.75 -7.86
N GLU A 99 10.49 -14.36 -7.66
CA GLU A 99 10.01 -15.53 -8.40
C GLU A 99 9.41 -15.20 -9.78
N ASP A 100 9.57 -13.96 -10.24
CA ASP A 100 9.07 -13.43 -11.52
C ASP A 100 7.57 -13.73 -11.75
N VAL A 101 6.77 -13.61 -10.70
CA VAL A 101 5.31 -13.84 -10.77
C VAL A 101 4.63 -12.65 -11.43
N THR A 102 4.46 -12.73 -12.75
CA THR A 102 3.81 -11.69 -13.57
C THR A 102 2.40 -12.06 -14.05
N ASP A 103 2.04 -13.35 -14.03
CA ASP A 103 0.71 -13.83 -14.42
C ASP A 103 -0.33 -13.57 -13.32
N TYR A 104 -1.47 -12.97 -13.70
CA TYR A 104 -2.52 -12.57 -12.76
C TYR A 104 -3.12 -13.76 -12.01
N ARG A 105 -3.25 -14.94 -12.65
CA ARG A 105 -3.88 -16.11 -12.01
C ARG A 105 -2.96 -16.69 -10.96
N ARG A 106 -1.66 -16.80 -11.27
CA ARG A 106 -0.63 -17.23 -10.31
C ARG A 106 -0.55 -16.26 -9.13
N PHE A 107 -0.54 -14.95 -9.40
CA PHE A 107 -0.55 -13.92 -8.35
C PHE A 107 -1.76 -14.08 -7.42
N THR A 108 -2.98 -14.12 -7.98
CA THR A 108 -4.21 -14.25 -7.18
C THR A 108 -4.25 -15.56 -6.39
N ALA A 109 -3.79 -16.67 -6.96
CA ALA A 109 -3.72 -17.94 -6.25
C ALA A 109 -2.79 -17.86 -5.02
N MET A 110 -1.63 -17.20 -5.15
CA MET A 110 -0.71 -16.98 -4.03
C MET A 110 -1.28 -16.04 -2.97
N VAL A 111 -1.96 -14.97 -3.36
CA VAL A 111 -2.66 -14.06 -2.42
C VAL A 111 -3.74 -14.81 -1.64
N ASN A 112 -4.55 -15.62 -2.32
CA ASN A 112 -5.57 -16.43 -1.68
C ASN A 112 -4.95 -17.44 -0.70
N LYS A 113 -3.80 -18.04 -1.06
CA LYS A 113 -3.07 -18.93 -0.15
C LYS A 113 -2.59 -18.17 1.09
N TYR A 114 -2.00 -16.98 0.93
CA TYR A 114 -1.58 -16.14 2.06
C TYR A 114 -2.75 -15.83 3.01
N TYR A 115 -3.93 -15.51 2.48
CA TYR A 115 -5.11 -15.27 3.32
C TYR A 115 -5.68 -16.53 3.98
N ALA A 116 -5.48 -17.71 3.39
CA ALA A 116 -5.96 -18.97 3.94
C ALA A 116 -5.04 -19.49 5.06
N ASP A 117 -3.73 -19.38 4.88
CA ASP A 117 -2.70 -19.80 5.82
C ASP A 117 -1.43 -18.97 5.62
N ALA A 118 -1.34 -17.83 6.32
CA ALA A 118 -0.21 -16.91 6.21
C ALA A 118 1.07 -17.54 6.78
N ASP A 119 0.97 -18.30 7.86
CA ASP A 119 2.11 -18.92 8.55
C ASP A 119 2.81 -19.93 7.62
N GLU A 120 2.06 -20.83 6.96
CA GLU A 120 2.63 -21.79 6.01
C GLU A 120 3.33 -21.09 4.84
N VAL A 121 2.73 -20.01 4.32
CA VAL A 121 3.31 -19.23 3.22
C VAL A 121 4.59 -18.53 3.68
N MET A 122 4.58 -17.91 4.86
CA MET A 122 5.74 -17.18 5.37
C MET A 122 6.89 -18.12 5.74
N GLU A 123 6.61 -19.30 6.31
CA GLU A 123 7.63 -20.32 6.52
C GLU A 123 8.27 -20.79 5.21
N ARG A 124 7.47 -20.95 4.15
CA ARG A 124 7.99 -21.31 2.83
C ARG A 124 8.91 -20.22 2.29
N ILE A 125 8.49 -18.95 2.37
CA ILE A 125 9.29 -17.79 1.95
C ILE A 125 10.62 -17.73 2.71
N GLU A 126 10.60 -18.06 4.01
CA GLU A 126 11.82 -18.12 4.84
C GLU A 126 12.79 -19.21 4.40
N ARG A 127 12.27 -20.38 4.04
CA ARG A 127 13.09 -21.49 3.52
C ARG A 127 13.68 -21.19 2.15
N GLU A 128 12.92 -20.47 1.30
CA GLU A 128 13.30 -20.13 -0.08
C GLU A 128 14.21 -18.89 -0.17
N GLY A 129 14.49 -18.21 0.94
CA GLY A 129 15.67 -17.35 1.08
C GLY A 129 15.55 -15.94 0.52
N VAL A 130 14.45 -15.23 0.81
CA VAL A 130 14.48 -13.76 0.73
C VAL A 130 15.35 -13.26 1.88
N GLU A 131 16.57 -12.82 1.56
CA GLU A 131 17.53 -12.23 2.51
C GLU A 131 16.81 -11.29 3.48
N ARG A 132 17.05 -11.46 4.78
CA ARG A 132 16.56 -10.55 5.81
C ARG A 132 17.17 -9.18 5.53
N GLU A 133 16.35 -8.18 5.21
CA GLU A 133 16.79 -6.78 5.27
C GLU A 133 17.31 -6.51 6.69
N VAL A 134 18.56 -6.05 6.77
CA VAL A 134 19.24 -5.56 7.98
C VAL A 134 18.72 -4.18 8.32
#